data_AF-A0A1I7DIQ5-F1
#
_entry.id   AF-A0A1I7DIQ5-F1
#
_cell.length_a   1.000
_cell.length_b   1.000
_cell.length_c   1.000
_cell.angle_alpha   90.00
_cell.angle_beta   90.00
_cell.angle_gamma   90.00
#
_symmetry.space_group_name_H-M   'P 1'
#
loop_
_entity.id
_entity.type
_entity.pdbx_description
1 polymer ?
#
loop_
_entity_poly.entity_id
_entity_poly.type
_entity_poly.pdbx_seq_one_letter_code
_entity_poly.pdbx_strand_id
1 'polypeptide(L)' 'MLTLDQVKEVLNVNSPLVYTLVRSGELRAAQFGGRGVWRVREDDLLAYIETAYDKTAQRIAAGQIPEETTIED' A
#
# COMPACT_ATOMS: atom_id res chain seq x y z
N MET A 1 14.54 -1.34 7.46
CA MET A 1 14.49 -1.05 5.99
C MET A 1 14.01 -2.30 5.29
N LEU A 2 12.97 -2.18 4.48
CA LEU A 2 12.25 -3.30 3.87
C LEU A 2 12.55 -3.43 2.37
N THR A 3 12.63 -4.65 1.87
CA THR A 3 12.55 -4.95 0.44
C THR A 3 11.10 -4.84 -0.06
N LEU A 4 10.89 -4.73 -1.37
CA LEU A 4 9.54 -4.74 -1.93
C LEU A 4 8.82 -6.08 -1.65
N ASP A 5 9.56 -7.19 -1.57
CA ASP A 5 8.98 -8.48 -1.19
C ASP A 5 8.53 -8.49 0.28
N GLN A 6 9.32 -7.92 1.20
CA GLN A 6 8.89 -7.80 2.60
C GLN A 6 7.64 -6.92 2.74
N VAL A 7 7.57 -5.80 2.01
CA VAL A 7 6.38 -4.95 1.97
C VAL A 7 5.18 -5.72 1.43
N LYS A 8 5.37 -6.50 0.37
CA LYS A 8 4.33 -7.35 -0.22
C LYS A 8 3.76 -8.34 0.81
N GLU A 9 4.62 -8.99 1.60
CA GLU A 9 4.18 -9.88 2.68
C GLU A 9 3.42 -9.12 3.78
N VAL A 10 3.91 -7.95 4.22
CA VAL A 10 3.25 -7.15 5.27
C VAL A 10 1.86 -6.68 4.84
N LEU A 11 1.73 -6.18 3.62
CA LEU A 11 0.45 -5.72 3.08
C LEU A 11 -0.44 -6.87 2.59
N ASN A 12 0.10 -8.10 2.51
CA ASN A 12 -0.54 -9.27 1.95
C ASN A 12 -1.12 -9.02 0.53
N VAL A 13 -0.28 -8.49 -0.35
CA VAL A 13 -0.64 -8.14 -1.74
C VAL A 13 0.24 -8.86 -2.76
N ASN A 14 0.04 -8.60 -4.05
CA ASN A 14 0.92 -9.10 -5.09
C ASN A 14 2.06 -8.11 -5.42
N SER A 15 3.17 -8.61 -5.97
CA SER A 15 4.32 -7.77 -6.32
C SER A 15 3.98 -6.64 -7.32
N PRO A 16 3.16 -6.87 -8.38
CA PRO A 16 2.78 -5.80 -9.31
C PRO A 16 2.13 -4.58 -8.64
N LEU A 17 1.32 -4.80 -7.60
CA LEU A 17 0.71 -3.71 -6.83
C LEU A 17 1.78 -2.90 -6.10
N VAL A 18 2.69 -3.55 -5.38
CA VAL A 18 3.78 -2.85 -4.67
C VAL A 18 4.64 -2.02 -5.63
N TYR A 19 4.97 -2.56 -6.81
CA TYR A 19 5.69 -1.79 -7.83
C TYR A 19 4.91 -0.58 -8.33
N THR A 20 3.59 -0.71 -8.52
CA THR A 20 2.74 0.41 -8.93
C THR A 20 2.73 1.50 -7.88
N LEU A 21 2.58 1.16 -6.60
CA LEU A 21 2.60 2.12 -5.50
C LEU A 21 3.92 2.88 -5.41
N VAL A 22 5.06 2.19 -5.60
CA VAL A 22 6.37 2.85 -5.60
C VAL A 22 6.54 3.76 -6.82
N ARG A 23 6.10 3.33 -8.01
CA ARG A 23 6.21 4.11 -9.25
C ARG A 23 5.26 5.30 -9.29
N SER A 24 4.07 5.19 -8.70
CA SER A 24 3.13 6.30 -8.54
C SER A 24 3.58 7.29 -7.47
N GLY A 25 4.48 6.87 -6.57
CA GLY A 25 4.93 7.65 -5.43
C GLY A 25 3.99 7.58 -4.23
N GLU A 26 2.91 6.80 -4.31
CA GLU A 26 2.00 6.56 -3.18
C GLU A 26 2.68 5.82 -2.03
N LEU A 27 3.60 4.91 -2.35
CA LEU A 27 4.49 4.32 -1.36
C LEU A 27 5.90 4.87 -1.55
N ARG A 28 6.36 5.64 -0.56
CA ARG A 28 7.70 6.23 -0.60
C ARG A 28 8.76 5.13 -0.50
N ALA A 29 9.65 5.12 -1.48
CA ALA A 29 10.80 4.23 -1.52
C ALA A 29 12.04 4.97 -2.04
N ALA A 30 13.21 4.47 -1.68
CA ALA A 30 14.48 4.93 -2.22
C ALA A 30 15.15 3.80 -3.00
N GLN A 31 15.78 4.15 -4.12
CA GLN A 31 16.62 3.24 -4.89
C GLN A 31 18.07 3.38 -4.43
N PHE A 32 18.70 2.26 -4.09
CA PHE A 32 20.09 2.22 -3.61
C PHE A 32 20.95 1.38 -4.55
N GLY A 33 22.08 1.92 -5.01
CA GLY A 33 23.01 1.18 -5.87
C GLY A 33 22.51 1.01 -7.31
N GLY A 34 22.77 -0.15 -7.91
CA GLY A 34 22.41 -0.47 -9.30
C GLY A 34 20.90 -0.54 -9.57
N ARG A 35 20.52 -0.69 -10.84
CA ARG A 35 19.11 -0.74 -11.27
C ARG A 35 18.34 -1.82 -10.51
N GLY A 36 17.22 -1.43 -9.89
CA GLY A 36 16.21 -2.36 -9.37
C GLY A 36 16.24 -2.62 -7.86
N VAL A 37 17.23 -2.11 -7.13
CA VAL A 37 17.26 -2.29 -5.66
C VAL A 37 16.50 -1.16 -4.98
N TRP A 38 15.21 -1.40 -4.72
CA TRP A 38 14.34 -0.50 -3.98
C TRP A 38 14.27 -0.89 -2.50
N ARG A 39 14.19 0.11 -1.63
CA ARG A 39 13.99 -0.03 -0.20
C ARG A 39 12.94 0.94 0.31
N VAL A 40 12.14 0.47 1.25
CA VAL A 40 11.08 1.23 1.92
C VAL A 40 11.45 1.35 3.39
N ARG A 41 11.35 2.53 3.99
CA ARG A 41 11.48 2.65 5.45
C ARG A 41 10.21 2.09 6.10
N GLU A 42 10.33 1.53 7.29
CA GLU A 42 9.16 1.05 8.04
C GLU A 42 8.18 2.20 8.30
N ASP A 43 8.67 3.39 8.69
CA ASP A 43 7.81 4.57 8.88
C ASP A 43 7.09 5.01 7.59
N ASP A 44 7.72 4.84 6.42
CA ASP A 44 7.07 5.18 5.14
C ASP A 44 5.95 4.18 4.81
N LEU A 45 6.15 2.90 5.13
CA LEU A 45 5.11 1.87 4.99
C LEU A 45 3.96 2.12 5.97
N LEU A 46 4.26 2.43 7.23
CA LEU A 46 3.25 2.78 8.23
C LEU A 46 2.45 4.01 7.79
N ALA A 47 3.12 5.08 7.34
CA ALA A 47 2.44 6.29 6.86
C ALA A 47 1.53 6.02 5.65
N TYR A 48 1.94 5.13 4.74
CA TYR A 48 1.09 4.67 3.64
C TYR A 48 -0.17 3.95 4.14
N ILE A 49 -0.01 3.03 5.09
CA ILE A 49 -1.12 2.27 5.68
C ILE A 49 -2.13 3.22 6.34
N GLU A 50 -1.67 4.14 7.19
CA GLU A 50 -2.53 5.14 7.84
C GLU A 50 -3.30 5.97 6.80
N THR A 51 -2.59 6.49 5.78
CA THR A 51 -3.22 7.26 4.69
C THR A 51 -4.27 6.43 3.92
N ALA A 52 -4.03 5.13 3.73
CA ALA A 52 -4.97 4.24 3.05
C ALA A 52 -6.25 4.02 3.86
N TYR A 53 -6.13 3.88 5.19
CA TYR A 53 -7.28 3.81 6.09
C TYR A 53 -8.06 5.12 6.12
N ASP A 54 -7.38 6.28 6.20
CA ASP A 54 -8.03 7.60 6.18
C ASP A 54 -8.83 7.82 4.89
N LYS A 55 -8.25 7.49 3.73
CA LYS A 55 -8.95 7.56 2.44
C LYS A 55 -10.18 6.66 2.41
N THR A 56 -10.08 5.47 2.99
CA THR A 56 -11.21 4.53 3.07
C THR A 56 -12.31 5.09 3.97
N ALA A 57 -11.95 5.60 5.16
CA ALA A 57 -12.89 6.23 6.09
C ALA A 57 -13.61 7.43 5.46
N GLN A 58 -12.90 8.28 4.73
CA GLN A 58 -13.48 9.41 3.99
C GLN A 58 -14.49 8.95 2.94
N ARG A 59 -14.20 7.87 2.20
CA ARG A 59 -15.12 7.30 1.20
C ARG A 59 -16.37 6.72 1.85
N ILE A 60 -16.24 6.04 2.99
CA ILE A 60 -17.37 5.53 3.77
C ILE A 60 -18.25 6.69 4.24
N ALA A 61 -17.66 7.71 4.86
CA ALA A 61 -18.38 8.88 5.35
C ALA A 61 -19.09 9.65 4.22
N ALA A 62 -18.52 9.63 3.00
CA ALA A 62 -19.12 10.21 1.81
C ALA A 62 -20.19 9.32 1.14
N GLY A 63 -20.48 8.13 1.66
CA GLY A 63 -21.43 7.18 1.08
C GLY A 63 -20.98 6.59 -0.26
N GLN A 64 -19.68 6.57 -0.53
CA GLN A 64 -19.10 6.15 -1.82
C GLN A 64 -18.63 4.68 -1.84
N ILE A 65 -18.88 3.94 -0.76
CA ILE A 65 -18.63 2.50 -0.71
C ILE A 65 -19.99 1.81 -0.72
N PRO A 66 -20.28 0.95 -1.73
CA PRO A 66 -21.51 0.15 -1.72
C PRO A 66 -21.54 -0.68 -0.42
N GLU A 67 -22.68 -0.73 0.26
CA GLU A 67 -22.91 -1.78 1.26
C GLU A 67 -22.75 -3.12 0.54
N GLU A 68 -21.71 -3.86 0.91
CA GLU A 68 -21.52 -5.21 0.41
C GLU A 68 -22.64 -6.05 1.05
N THR A 69 -23.68 -6.38 0.27
CA THR A 69 -24.71 -7.32 0.67
C THR A 69 -24.00 -8.60 1.09
N THR A 70 -23.97 -8.89 2.39
CA THR A 70 -23.46 -10.15 2.89
C THR A 70 -24.33 -11.24 2.29
N ILE A 71 -23.81 -11.94 1.27
CA ILE A 71 -24.37 -13.21 0.85
C ILE A 71 -23.80 -14.21 1.87
N GLU A 72 -24.57 -14.46 2.93
CA GLU A 72 -24.34 -15.59 3.82
C GLU A 72 -24.59 -16.87 3.00
N ASP A 73 -23.55 -17.69 2.82
CA ASP A 73 -23.66 -19.11 2.44
C ASP A 73 -23.61 -19.99 3.70
#